data_AF-A0A9P6CXF6-F1
#
_entry.id   AF-A0A9P6CXF6-F1
#
_cell.length_a   1.000
_cell.length_b   1.000
_cell.length_c   1.000
_cell.angle_alpha   90.00
_cell.angle_beta   90.00
_cell.angle_gamma   90.00
#
_symmetry.space_group_name_H-M   'P 1'
#
loop_
_entity.id
_entity.type
_entity.pdbx_description
1 polymer ?
#
loop_
_entity_poly.entity_id
_entity_poly.type
_entity_poly.pdbx_seq_one_letter_code
_entity_poly.pdbx_strand_id
1 'polypeptide(L)'
;MSDSQPTTYPNCPSDDNPPTDEVIGGFLLDAPTCTAWGTRISKRDVPLDPNVKNDCLRAVWNISNIVEEKPYNVLFGMVGAHNDVSEVWYMVITQKKAFNGWHGMDPGLIPQFEEGKGEVRVRELLEAEGVHVLRVELI
;
A
#
# COMPACT_ATOMS: atom_id res chain seq x y z
N MET A 1 -15.37 -33.28 -24.20
CA MET A 1 -14.41 -32.78 -23.20
C MET A 1 -13.48 -31.82 -23.91
N SER A 2 -13.70 -30.53 -23.68
CA SER A 2 -12.72 -29.45 -23.48
C SER A 2 -13.41 -28.15 -23.88
N ASP A 3 -14.22 -27.64 -22.95
CA ASP A 3 -14.60 -26.23 -22.95
C ASP A 3 -13.37 -25.44 -22.53
N SER A 4 -12.59 -24.98 -23.50
CA SER A 4 -11.57 -23.96 -23.26
C SER A 4 -12.31 -22.66 -22.93
N GLN A 5 -12.40 -22.32 -21.64
CA GLN A 5 -12.90 -21.03 -21.21
C GLN A 5 -12.03 -19.91 -21.82
N PRO A 6 -12.63 -18.83 -22.35
CA PRO A 6 -11.85 -17.68 -22.78
C PRO A 6 -11.26 -17.02 -21.53
N THR A 7 -9.94 -17.05 -21.40
CA THR A 7 -9.21 -16.24 -20.42
C THR A 7 -9.31 -14.78 -20.88
N THR A 8 -10.38 -14.09 -20.49
CA THR A 8 -10.65 -12.69 -20.86
C THR A 8 -9.81 -11.74 -20.03
N TYR A 9 -8.49 -11.93 -20.04
CA TYR A 9 -7.59 -10.85 -19.65
C TYR A 9 -7.50 -9.88 -20.83
N PRO A 10 -7.68 -8.57 -20.61
CA PRO A 10 -7.53 -7.58 -21.68
C PRO A 10 -6.11 -7.67 -22.25
N ASN A 11 -6.02 -7.85 -23.57
CA ASN A 11 -4.77 -8.11 -24.29
C ASN A 11 -3.83 -6.89 -24.38
N CYS A 12 -4.25 -5.70 -23.93
CA CYS A 12 -3.47 -4.47 -24.02
C CYS A 12 -3.99 -3.37 -23.07
N PRO A 13 -3.17 -2.34 -22.76
CA PRO A 13 -3.60 -1.19 -21.98
C PRO A 13 -4.79 -0.45 -22.64
N SER A 14 -5.72 0.03 -21.83
CA SER A 14 -6.90 0.81 -22.25
C SER A 14 -7.23 1.89 -21.20
N ASP A 15 -8.23 2.73 -21.48
CA ASP A 15 -8.74 3.67 -20.47
C ASP A 15 -9.23 2.93 -19.20
N ASP A 16 -9.79 1.73 -19.37
CA ASP A 16 -10.24 0.87 -18.28
C ASP A 16 -9.08 0.13 -17.57
N ASN A 17 -7.91 0.02 -18.21
CA ASN A 17 -6.72 -0.67 -17.69
C ASN A 17 -5.45 0.07 -18.12
N PRO A 18 -5.15 1.21 -17.48
CA PRO A 18 -4.03 2.05 -17.91
C PRO A 18 -2.70 1.31 -17.76
N PRO A 19 -1.68 1.68 -18.56
CA PRO A 19 -0.34 1.15 -18.39
C PRO A 19 0.24 1.59 -17.04
N THR A 20 1.08 0.73 -16.45
CA THR A 20 1.86 1.05 -15.25
C THR A 20 3.34 0.76 -15.51
N ASP A 21 4.18 1.72 -15.16
CA ASP A 21 5.64 1.71 -15.33
C ASP A 21 6.39 1.27 -14.05
N GLU A 22 5.67 1.13 -12.95
CA GLU A 22 6.17 0.70 -11.66
C GLU A 22 5.13 -0.18 -10.97
N VAL A 23 5.62 -1.12 -10.16
CA VAL A 23 4.85 -1.83 -9.14
C VAL A 23 5.49 -1.61 -7.78
N ILE A 24 4.65 -1.36 -6.79
CA ILE A 24 5.09 -1.07 -5.42
C ILE A 24 4.60 -2.16 -4.48
N GLY A 25 5.43 -2.51 -3.51
CA GLY A 25 5.19 -3.63 -2.62
C GLY A 25 5.40 -3.27 -1.17
N GLY A 26 4.56 -3.80 -0.30
CA GLY A 26 4.68 -3.49 1.11
C GLY A 26 3.53 -3.97 1.98
N PHE A 27 3.40 -3.33 3.13
CA PHE A 27 2.43 -3.67 4.16
C PHE A 27 1.23 -2.73 4.10
N LEU A 28 0.06 -3.28 3.79
CA LEU A 28 -1.19 -2.52 3.71
C LEU A 28 -1.83 -2.33 5.09
N LEU A 29 -2.37 -1.14 5.30
CA LEU A 29 -3.10 -0.68 6.47
C LEU A 29 -4.44 -0.08 6.02
N ASP A 30 -5.47 -0.24 6.85
CA ASP A 30 -6.76 0.46 6.68
C ASP A 30 -6.70 1.87 7.27
N ALA A 31 -7.73 2.67 6.99
CA ALA A 31 -7.86 4.02 7.53
C ALA A 31 -7.83 4.06 9.07
N PRO A 32 -8.57 3.20 9.81
CA PRO A 32 -8.49 3.17 11.28
C PRO A 32 -7.08 2.91 11.82
N THR A 33 -6.35 1.96 11.25
CA THR A 33 -4.98 1.65 11.67
C THR A 33 -4.04 2.82 11.35
N CYS A 34 -4.17 3.40 10.15
CA CYS A 34 -3.39 4.56 9.71
C CYS A 34 -3.60 5.78 10.62
N THR A 35 -4.85 6.17 10.90
CA THR A 35 -5.13 7.34 11.74
C THR A 35 -4.79 7.13 13.21
N ALA A 36 -4.99 5.91 13.74
CA ALA A 36 -4.55 5.55 15.08
C ALA A 36 -3.03 5.65 15.22
N TRP A 37 -2.29 5.11 14.24
CA TRP A 37 -0.83 5.22 14.21
C TRP A 37 -0.38 6.68 14.09
N GLY A 38 -0.92 7.42 13.12
CA GLY A 38 -0.63 8.83 12.90
C GLY A 38 -0.92 9.71 14.12
N THR A 39 -1.98 9.41 14.89
CA THR A 39 -2.29 10.09 16.16
C THR A 39 -1.21 9.85 17.21
N ARG A 40 -0.83 8.58 17.41
CA ARG A 40 0.13 8.17 18.44
C ARG A 40 1.51 8.79 18.20
N ILE A 41 2.04 8.67 16.98
CA ILE A 41 3.40 9.13 16.67
C ILE A 41 3.52 10.66 16.67
N SER A 42 2.44 11.36 16.35
CA SER A 42 2.39 12.84 16.43
C SER A 42 2.07 13.36 17.83
N LYS A 43 1.87 12.47 18.82
CA LYS A 43 1.58 12.80 20.23
C LYS A 43 0.44 13.80 20.39
N ARG A 44 -0.62 13.64 19.59
CA ARG A 44 -1.76 14.56 19.61
C ARG A 44 -2.69 14.25 20.77
N ASP A 45 -3.21 15.31 21.38
CA ASP A 45 -4.25 15.20 22.41
C ASP A 45 -5.62 14.84 21.80
N VAL A 46 -5.87 15.24 20.55
CA VAL A 46 -7.10 14.95 19.81
C VAL A 46 -6.80 13.89 18.74
N PRO A 47 -7.45 12.70 18.82
CA PRO A 47 -7.32 11.65 17.82
C PRO A 47 -7.78 12.10 16.43
N LEU A 48 -7.10 11.58 15.40
CA LEU A 48 -7.49 11.71 14.01
C LEU A 48 -8.68 10.79 13.71
N ASP A 49 -9.67 11.29 12.97
CA ASP A 49 -10.85 10.49 12.57
C ASP A 49 -10.61 9.76 11.24
N PRO A 50 -10.68 8.41 11.20
CA PRO A 50 -10.51 7.63 9.96
C PRO A 50 -11.57 7.89 8.88
N ASN A 51 -12.70 8.52 9.22
CA ASN A 51 -13.76 8.85 8.26
C ASN A 51 -13.62 10.26 7.69
N VAL A 52 -12.66 11.05 8.18
CA VAL A 52 -12.42 12.42 7.73
C VAL A 52 -11.20 12.43 6.82
N LYS A 53 -11.41 12.69 5.52
CA LYS A 53 -10.35 12.71 4.50
C LYS A 53 -9.11 13.51 4.91
N ASN A 54 -9.31 14.70 5.48
CA ASN A 54 -8.19 15.56 5.90
C ASN A 54 -7.39 14.98 7.07
N ASP A 55 -8.04 14.25 7.98
CA ASP A 55 -7.37 13.60 9.10
C ASP A 55 -6.58 12.38 8.62
N CYS A 56 -7.10 11.64 7.64
CA CYS A 56 -6.35 10.60 6.96
C CYS A 56 -5.12 11.14 6.22
N LEU A 57 -5.26 12.23 5.45
CA LEU A 57 -4.12 12.88 4.78
C LEU A 57 -3.08 13.37 5.78
N ARG A 58 -3.52 13.91 6.91
CA ARG A 58 -2.64 14.33 7.99
C ARG A 58 -1.94 13.14 8.66
N ALA A 59 -2.63 12.01 8.84
CA ALA A 59 -2.02 10.77 9.34
C ALA A 59 -0.87 10.32 8.41
N VAL A 60 -1.11 10.33 7.09
CA VAL A 60 -0.09 10.02 6.08
C VAL A 60 1.13 10.90 6.24
N TRP A 61 0.97 12.23 6.28
CA TRP A 61 2.09 13.14 6.46
C TRP A 61 2.86 12.91 7.76
N ASN A 62 2.15 12.67 8.87
CA ASN A 62 2.78 12.39 10.15
C ASN A 62 3.60 11.10 10.12
N ILE A 63 3.08 10.06 9.47
CA ILE A 63 3.74 8.75 9.35
C ILE A 63 4.93 8.86 8.40
N SER A 64 4.75 9.39 7.19
CA SER A 64 5.81 9.51 6.18
C SER A 64 7.04 10.22 6.73
N ASN A 65 6.85 11.33 7.47
CA ASN A 65 7.97 12.06 8.09
C ASN A 65 8.80 11.22 9.08
N ILE A 66 8.22 10.17 9.66
CA ILE A 66 8.89 9.34 10.67
C ILE A 66 9.47 8.08 10.06
N VAL A 67 8.73 7.43 9.15
CA VAL A 67 9.17 6.16 8.57
C VAL A 67 10.16 6.32 7.43
N GLU A 68 10.18 7.48 6.78
CA GLU A 68 11.23 7.82 5.82
C GLU A 68 12.58 8.09 6.53
N GLU A 69 12.55 8.43 7.82
CA GLU A 69 13.74 8.55 8.66
C GLU A 69 14.17 7.19 9.28
N LYS A 70 15.36 7.16 9.89
CA LYS A 70 15.80 5.99 10.67
C LYS A 70 14.87 5.80 11.88
N PRO A 71 14.53 4.55 12.27
CA PRO A 71 15.15 3.29 11.87
C PRO A 71 14.53 2.61 10.64
N TYR A 72 13.39 3.10 10.15
CA TYR A 72 12.55 2.42 9.16
C TYR A 72 13.13 2.56 7.74
N ASN A 73 13.47 3.78 7.31
CA ASN A 73 14.02 4.06 5.97
C ASN A 73 13.18 3.44 4.84
N VAL A 74 11.86 3.61 4.93
CA VAL A 74 10.84 3.12 3.98
C VAL A 74 9.94 4.27 3.55
N LEU A 75 9.26 4.10 2.42
CA LEU A 75 8.27 5.08 1.98
C LEU A 75 6.89 4.76 2.56
N PHE A 76 6.05 5.78 2.73
CA PHE A 76 4.66 5.60 3.13
C PHE A 76 3.75 6.42 2.24
N GLY A 77 2.66 5.79 1.77
CA GLY A 77 1.76 6.43 0.82
C GLY A 77 0.35 5.86 0.85
N MET A 78 -0.53 6.59 0.18
CA MET A 78 -1.88 6.13 -0.15
C MET A 78 -1.86 5.36 -1.46
N VAL A 79 -2.68 4.31 -1.53
CA VAL A 79 -2.81 3.44 -2.70
C VAL A 79 -4.27 3.07 -2.93
N GLY A 80 -4.69 3.04 -4.19
CA GLY A 80 -6.09 2.86 -4.58
C GLY A 80 -6.72 4.14 -5.16
N ALA A 81 -8.04 4.10 -5.37
CA ALA A 81 -8.75 5.18 -6.04
C ALA A 81 -8.87 6.41 -5.13
N HIS A 82 -8.12 7.47 -5.45
CA HIS A 82 -8.00 8.70 -4.64
C HIS A 82 -9.30 9.51 -4.44
N ASN A 83 -10.41 9.08 -5.06
CA ASN A 83 -11.68 9.80 -5.09
C ASN A 83 -12.62 9.39 -3.95
N ASP A 84 -12.46 8.21 -3.35
CA ASP A 84 -13.28 7.72 -2.24
C ASP A 84 -12.37 7.22 -1.10
N VAL A 85 -12.56 7.75 0.12
CA VAL A 85 -11.77 7.36 1.31
C VAL A 85 -11.98 5.89 1.67
N SER A 86 -13.13 5.30 1.30
CA SER A 86 -13.43 3.88 1.50
C SER A 86 -12.71 2.94 0.52
N GLU A 87 -12.14 3.49 -0.57
CA GLU A 87 -11.37 2.75 -1.58
C GLU A 87 -9.86 3.06 -1.52
N VAL A 88 -9.45 3.86 -0.53
CA VAL A 88 -8.05 4.19 -0.27
C VAL A 88 -7.50 3.26 0.80
N TRP A 89 -6.38 2.64 0.46
CA TRP A 89 -5.51 1.95 1.39
C TRP A 89 -4.26 2.76 1.68
N TYR A 90 -3.57 2.41 2.76
CA TYR A 90 -2.28 3.00 3.11
C TYR A 90 -1.22 1.93 3.11
N MET A 91 -0.03 2.21 2.59
CA MET A 91 1.02 1.21 2.46
C MET A 91 2.34 1.74 3.00
N VAL A 92 2.99 0.92 3.84
CA VAL A 92 4.42 1.02 4.11
C VAL A 92 5.15 0.31 2.98
N ILE A 93 5.70 1.08 2.04
CA ILE A 93 6.30 0.61 0.80
C ILE A 93 7.76 0.21 1.08
N THR A 94 8.04 -1.08 0.93
CA THR A 94 9.38 -1.67 1.10
C THR A 94 10.01 -2.08 -0.22
N GLN A 95 9.21 -2.28 -1.27
CA GLN A 95 9.66 -2.69 -2.58
C GLN A 95 9.14 -1.76 -3.67
N LYS A 96 10.01 -1.51 -4.63
CA LYS A 96 9.74 -0.75 -5.84
C LYS A 96 10.44 -1.44 -6.99
N LYS A 97 9.70 -1.85 -8.02
CA LYS A 97 10.26 -2.48 -9.20
C LYS A 97 9.73 -1.79 -10.44
N ALA A 98 10.64 -1.46 -11.36
CA ALA A 98 10.26 -1.04 -12.69
C ALA A 98 9.41 -2.15 -13.33
N PHE A 99 8.32 -1.75 -13.94
CA PHE A 99 7.39 -2.64 -14.59
C PHE A 99 6.96 -2.02 -15.93
N ASN A 100 6.47 -2.82 -16.84
CA ASN A 100 5.92 -2.30 -18.09
C ASN A 100 4.70 -3.15 -18.43
N GLY A 101 3.65 -2.94 -17.66
CA GLY A 101 2.45 -3.75 -17.68
C GLY A 101 1.19 -2.89 -17.65
N TRP A 102 0.05 -3.51 -17.37
CA TRP A 102 -1.23 -2.84 -17.22
C TRP A 102 -2.13 -3.65 -16.28
N HIS A 103 -3.15 -2.98 -15.75
CA HIS A 103 -4.13 -3.62 -14.89
C HIS A 103 -4.84 -4.78 -15.61
N GLY A 104 -5.00 -5.92 -14.94
CA GLY A 104 -5.65 -7.11 -15.52
C GLY A 104 -4.79 -7.93 -16.48
N MET A 105 -3.48 -7.69 -16.59
CA MET A 105 -2.57 -8.64 -17.25
C MET A 105 -2.44 -9.95 -16.44
N ASP A 106 -1.91 -11.00 -17.06
CA ASP A 106 -1.66 -12.28 -16.39
C ASP A 106 -0.86 -12.06 -15.09
N PRO A 107 -1.40 -12.43 -13.91
CA PRO A 107 -0.71 -12.26 -12.64
C PRO A 107 0.67 -12.92 -12.59
N GLY A 108 0.89 -13.99 -13.36
CA GLY A 108 2.20 -14.65 -13.46
C GLY A 108 3.29 -13.81 -14.15
N LEU A 109 2.90 -12.77 -14.89
CA LEU A 109 3.81 -11.82 -15.54
C LEU A 109 4.08 -10.58 -14.69
N ILE A 110 3.27 -10.36 -13.65
CA ILE A 110 3.47 -9.29 -12.68
C ILE A 110 4.56 -9.77 -11.71
N PRO A 111 5.59 -8.96 -11.40
CA PRO A 111 6.51 -9.27 -10.31
C PRO A 111 5.70 -9.65 -9.05
N GLN A 112 6.24 -10.53 -8.23
CA GLN A 112 5.60 -10.89 -6.97
C GLN A 112 6.34 -10.21 -5.82
N PHE A 113 5.62 -9.94 -4.73
CA PHE A 113 6.25 -9.50 -3.50
C PHE A 113 7.09 -10.63 -2.92
N GLU A 114 8.35 -10.34 -2.58
CA GLU A 114 9.28 -11.32 -2.02
C GLU A 114 9.84 -10.79 -0.71
N GLU A 115 9.41 -11.35 0.41
CA GLU A 115 9.86 -10.88 1.70
C GLU A 115 11.35 -11.16 1.94
N GLY A 116 12.13 -10.10 2.11
CA GLY A 116 13.55 -10.16 2.45
C GLY A 116 13.81 -9.74 3.90
N LYS A 117 15.10 -9.61 4.24
CA LYS A 117 15.53 -9.17 5.59
C LYS A 117 15.06 -7.76 5.95
N GLY A 118 14.91 -6.89 4.94
CA GLY A 118 14.44 -5.53 5.15
C GLY A 118 12.96 -5.51 5.56
N GLU A 119 12.15 -6.29 4.87
CA GLU A 119 10.73 -6.45 5.10
C GLU A 119 10.45 -7.09 6.47
N VAL A 120 11.18 -8.14 6.84
CA VAL A 120 11.08 -8.75 8.18
C VAL A 120 11.35 -7.71 9.27
N ARG A 121 12.41 -6.91 9.11
CA ARG A 121 12.75 -5.86 10.06
C ARG A 121 11.66 -4.79 10.14
N VAL A 122 11.07 -4.40 9.01
CA VAL A 122 9.97 -3.42 8.98
C VAL A 122 8.74 -4.00 9.66
N ARG A 123 8.39 -5.27 9.42
CA ARG A 123 7.29 -5.95 10.11
C ARG A 123 7.50 -5.95 11.63
N GLU A 124 8.68 -6.36 12.10
CA GLU A 124 8.99 -6.38 13.53
C GLU A 124 8.87 -4.98 14.17
N LEU A 125 9.29 -3.94 13.45
CA LEU A 125 9.13 -2.56 13.92
C LEU A 125 7.65 -2.13 13.96
N LEU A 126 6.87 -2.47 12.94
CA LEU A 126 5.43 -2.20 12.91
C LEU A 126 4.69 -2.92 14.04
N GLU A 127 5.05 -4.18 14.32
CA GLU A 127 4.51 -4.96 15.44
C GLU A 127 4.90 -4.33 16.79
N ALA A 128 6.14 -3.87 16.95
CA ALA A 128 6.59 -3.16 18.15
C ALA A 128 5.83 -1.84 18.38
N GLU A 129 5.38 -1.19 17.30
CA GLU A 129 4.50 -0.03 17.32
C GLU A 129 3.03 -0.41 17.57
N GLY A 130 2.66 -1.69 17.60
CA GLY A 130 1.26 -2.10 17.68
C GLY A 130 0.46 -1.74 16.42
N VAL A 131 1.12 -1.70 15.26
CA VAL A 131 0.49 -1.50 13.95
C VAL A 131 0.19 -2.87 13.36
N HIS A 132 -1.10 -3.18 13.21
CA HIS A 132 -1.53 -4.45 12.63
C HIS A 132 -1.57 -4.36 11.11
N VAL A 133 -0.70 -5.13 10.46
CA VAL A 133 -0.69 -5.28 9.01
C VAL A 133 -1.91 -6.08 8.57
N LEU A 134 -2.65 -5.59 7.58
CA LEU A 134 -3.80 -6.30 7.04
C LEU A 134 -3.39 -7.39 6.05
N ARG A 135 -2.47 -7.06 5.16
CA ARG A 135 -1.91 -7.97 4.15
C ARG A 135 -0.64 -7.38 3.54
N VAL A 136 0.11 -8.24 2.87
CA VAL A 136 1.29 -7.87 2.09
C VAL A 136 0.92 -7.96 0.62
N GLU A 137 1.09 -6.87 -0.12
CA GLU A 137 0.70 -6.82 -1.53
C GLU A 137 1.73 -6.09 -2.37
N LEU A 138 1.78 -6.49 -3.66
CA LEU A 138 2.37 -5.72 -4.74
C LEU A 138 1.22 -5.17 -5.60
N ILE A 139 1.23 -3.88 -5.90
CA ILE A 139 0.18 -3.16 -6.63
C ILE A 139 0.77 -2.21 -7.67
#